data_AF-A0A1D2NDU2-F1
#
_entry.id   AF-A0A1D2NDU2-F1
#
_cell.length_a   1.000
_cell.length_b   1.000
_cell.length_c   1.000
_cell.angle_alpha   90.00
_cell.angle_beta   90.00
_cell.angle_gamma   90.00
#
_symmetry.space_group_name_H-M   'P 1'
#
loop_
_entity.id
_entity.type
_entity.pdbx_description
1 polymer ?
#
loop_
_entity_poly.entity_id
_entity_poly.type
_entity_poly.pdbx_seq_one_letter_code
_entity_poly.pdbx_strand_id
1 'polypeptide(L)'
;MRFLDPSQASTDLPAGSEIELPIWAARVLSKQKRAFISIKMPKFYGEGYREVLKADPTVVDLNKMGPQYYQSALQMCTLPSAEMEKISDSLPDILQKRVIAMADSYSLHRDVKSTDEVSNQMGNMLKFHHMDPLELQIFNDSKAASEDLDDWLKV
;
A
#
# COMPACT_ATOMS: atom_id res chain seq x y z
N MET A 1 18.28 28.14 -1.85
CA MET A 1 18.02 26.74 -1.43
C MET A 1 17.81 26.57 0.09
N ARG A 2 17.83 27.64 0.91
CA ARG A 2 17.58 27.61 2.36
C ARG A 2 16.21 27.06 2.82
N PHE A 3 15.27 26.90 1.90
CA PHE A 3 13.97 26.26 2.15
C PHE A 3 14.02 24.73 2.13
N LEU A 4 15.07 24.13 1.55
CA LEU A 4 15.23 22.68 1.46
C LEU A 4 15.93 22.10 2.68
N ASP A 5 16.82 22.87 3.30
CA ASP A 5 17.45 22.53 4.57
C ASP A 5 17.62 23.82 5.40
N PRO A 6 16.75 24.06 6.39
CA PRO A 6 16.82 25.25 7.23
C PRO A 6 18.01 25.20 8.21
N SER A 7 18.66 24.04 8.39
CA SER A 7 19.82 23.90 9.27
C SER A 7 21.12 24.42 8.65
N GLN A 8 21.15 24.59 7.32
CA GLN A 8 22.32 25.07 6.60
C GLN A 8 22.27 26.58 6.39
N ALA A 9 23.34 27.26 6.80
CA ALA A 9 23.52 28.70 6.61
C ALA A 9 24.08 29.05 5.21
N SER A 10 24.58 28.07 4.46
CA SER A 10 25.13 28.26 3.11
C SER A 10 24.03 28.45 2.07
N THR A 11 24.31 29.28 1.06
CA THR A 11 23.40 29.50 -0.08
C THR A 11 23.24 28.25 -0.94
N ASP A 12 24.30 27.44 -1.02
CA ASP A 12 24.41 26.24 -1.85
C ASP A 12 24.31 24.95 -1.01
N LEU A 13 23.69 23.93 -1.60
CA LEU A 13 23.54 22.60 -1.01
C LEU A 13 24.75 21.72 -1.38
N PRO A 14 25.48 21.13 -0.42
CA PRO A 14 26.59 20.25 -0.73
C PRO A 14 26.10 18.98 -1.44
N ALA A 15 26.92 18.46 -2.35
CA ALA A 15 26.62 17.20 -3.04
C ALA A 15 26.52 16.04 -2.04
N GLY A 16 25.51 15.18 -2.22
CA GLY A 16 25.24 14.06 -1.32
C GLY A 16 24.43 14.40 -0.06
N SER A 17 23.89 15.62 0.04
CA SER A 17 22.95 15.96 1.11
C SER A 17 21.66 15.14 1.01
N GLU A 18 21.28 14.47 2.09
CA GLU A 18 19.98 13.82 2.20
C GLU A 18 18.94 14.88 2.57
N ILE A 19 18.00 15.14 1.66
CA ILE A 19 16.91 16.09 1.85
C ILE A 19 15.57 15.39 1.62
N GLU A 20 14.56 15.80 2.39
CA GLU A 20 13.18 15.35 2.17
C GLU A 20 12.51 16.24 1.12
N LEU A 21 12.00 15.62 0.06
CA LEU A 21 11.34 16.31 -1.03
C LEU A 21 9.93 15.78 -1.23
N PRO A 22 8.95 16.65 -1.51
CA PRO A 22 7.66 16.21 -2.00
C PRO A 22 7.81 15.41 -3.30
N ILE A 23 6.94 14.42 -3.50
CA ILE A 23 7.02 13.51 -4.66
C ILE A 23 6.93 14.23 -6.01
N TRP A 24 6.16 15.32 -6.09
CA TRP A 24 6.05 16.13 -7.31
C TRP A 24 7.36 16.82 -7.66
N ALA A 25 8.13 17.27 -6.66
CA ALA A 25 9.43 17.91 -6.87
C ALA A 25 10.46 16.85 -7.27
N ALA A 26 10.48 15.72 -6.55
CA ALA A 26 11.35 14.60 -6.85
C ALA A 26 11.15 14.08 -8.28
N ARG A 27 9.90 14.02 -8.76
CA ARG A 27 9.56 13.61 -10.13
C ARG A 27 10.12 14.55 -11.20
N VAL A 28 10.11 15.86 -10.97
CA VAL A 28 10.65 16.83 -11.94
C VAL A 28 12.18 16.77 -11.97
N LEU A 29 12.82 16.68 -10.80
CA LEU A 29 14.28 16.68 -10.66
C LEU A 29 14.95 15.36 -11.09
N SER A 30 14.21 14.25 -11.05
CA SER A 30 14.71 12.92 -11.45
C SER A 30 14.59 12.62 -12.94
N LYS A 31 13.64 13.24 -13.65
CA LYS A 31 13.37 12.97 -15.08
C LYS A 31 14.37 13.61 -16.05
N GLN A 32 15.20 14.54 -15.59
CA GLN A 32 16.15 15.24 -16.47
C GLN A 32 17.29 14.30 -16.90
N LYS A 33 17.79 14.47 -18.14
CA LYS A 33 18.91 13.69 -18.72
C LYS A 33 20.17 13.65 -17.84
N ARG A 34 20.29 14.60 -16.91
CA ARG A 34 21.20 14.57 -15.77
C ARG A 34 20.34 14.61 -14.52
N ALA A 35 20.20 13.47 -13.83
CA ALA A 35 19.46 13.43 -12.57
C ALA A 35 20.18 14.31 -11.54
N PHE A 36 19.48 15.34 -11.04
CA PHE A 36 20.03 16.22 -10.00
C PHE A 36 19.95 15.59 -8.60
N ILE A 37 19.11 14.57 -8.46
CA ILE A 37 18.85 13.89 -7.20
C ILE A 37 18.91 12.38 -7.41
N SER A 38 19.35 11.67 -6.37
CA SER A 38 19.18 10.22 -6.24
C SER A 38 18.02 9.94 -5.30
N ILE A 39 17.16 9.00 -5.65
CA ILE A 39 15.94 8.70 -4.87
C ILE A 39 16.25 7.53 -3.96
N LYS A 40 16.19 7.80 -2.65
CA LYS A 40 16.27 6.76 -1.62
C LYS A 40 14.87 6.22 -1.36
N MET A 41 14.76 4.90 -1.27
CA MET A 41 13.48 4.26 -1.02
C MET A 41 12.97 4.51 0.41
N PRO A 42 11.67 4.81 0.61
CA PRO A 42 11.10 4.81 1.94
C PRO A 42 11.16 3.41 2.55
N LYS A 43 11.33 3.36 3.88
CA LYS A 43 11.59 2.13 4.65
C LYS A 43 10.61 0.98 4.34
N PHE A 44 9.32 1.28 4.20
CA PHE A 44 8.27 0.28 4.00
C PHE A 44 8.26 -0.36 2.60
N TYR A 45 8.96 0.24 1.64
CA TYR A 45 9.17 -0.30 0.29
C TYR A 45 10.56 -0.92 0.12
N GLY A 46 11.32 -1.01 1.21
CA GLY A 46 12.60 -1.70 1.22
C GLY A 46 12.45 -3.20 0.97
N GLU A 47 13.56 -3.83 0.63
CA GLU A 47 13.63 -5.26 0.28
C GLU A 47 13.04 -6.18 1.36
N GLY A 48 13.33 -5.94 2.64
CA GLY A 48 12.81 -6.78 3.72
C GLY A 48 11.28 -6.81 3.81
N TYR A 49 10.61 -5.67 3.63
CA TYR A 49 9.14 -5.65 3.61
C TYR A 49 8.57 -6.25 2.32
N ARG A 50 9.27 -6.07 1.19
CA ARG A 50 8.89 -6.69 -0.09
C ARG A 50 8.94 -8.22 -0.01
N GLU A 51 9.94 -8.79 0.64
CA GLU A 51 10.03 -10.25 0.83
C GLU A 51 8.88 -10.79 1.67
N VAL A 52 8.53 -10.10 2.75
CA VAL A 52 7.37 -10.47 3.60
C VAL A 52 6.06 -10.39 2.80
N LEU A 53 5.83 -9.28 2.09
CA LEU A 53 4.63 -9.11 1.26
C LEU A 53 4.55 -10.14 0.12
N LYS A 54 5.70 -10.53 -0.45
CA LYS A 54 5.76 -11.56 -1.49
C LYS A 54 5.43 -12.95 -0.95
N ALA A 55 5.89 -13.25 0.26
CA ALA A 55 5.62 -14.52 0.93
C ALA A 55 4.13 -14.63 1.30
N ASP A 56 3.64 -13.71 2.14
CA ASP A 56 2.24 -13.64 2.52
C ASP A 56 1.81 -12.18 2.74
N PRO A 57 1.01 -11.60 1.84
CA PRO A 57 0.56 -10.23 2.00
C PRO A 57 -0.54 -10.07 3.04
N THR A 58 -1.21 -11.14 3.50
CA THR A 58 -2.39 -11.06 4.40
C THR A 58 -2.00 -10.79 5.85
N VAL A 59 -0.81 -11.24 6.28
CA VAL A 59 -0.30 -11.01 7.64
C VAL A 59 0.20 -9.59 7.86
N VAL A 60 0.30 -8.80 6.79
CA VAL A 60 0.86 -7.45 6.80
C VAL A 60 -0.23 -6.41 7.06
N ASP A 61 0.06 -5.50 7.98
CA ASP A 61 -0.74 -4.32 8.27
C ASP A 61 -0.36 -3.18 7.32
N LEU A 62 -1.09 -3.04 6.20
CA LEU A 62 -0.82 -2.02 5.19
C LEU A 62 -1.11 -0.60 5.72
N ASN A 63 -2.09 -0.46 6.60
CA ASN A 63 -2.46 0.82 7.21
C ASN A 63 -1.31 1.39 8.06
N LYS A 64 -0.57 0.52 8.77
CA LYS A 64 0.65 0.93 9.49
C LYS A 64 1.83 1.25 8.59
N MET A 65 1.88 0.69 7.38
CA MET A 65 2.94 0.99 6.40
C MET A 65 2.77 2.35 5.74
N GLY A 66 1.55 2.88 5.74
CA GLY A 66 1.26 4.23 5.33
C GLY A 66 -0.25 4.43 5.14
N PRO A 67 -0.75 5.66 5.22
CA PRO A 67 -2.17 5.95 5.09
C PRO A 67 -2.74 5.58 3.71
N GLN A 68 -1.90 5.46 2.68
CA GLN A 68 -2.29 5.08 1.31
C GLN A 68 -1.16 4.31 0.63
N TYR A 69 -0.96 3.05 0.99
CA TYR A 69 0.11 2.19 0.49
C TYR A 69 0.08 2.04 -1.04
N TYR A 70 -1.09 1.68 -1.61
CA TYR A 70 -1.22 1.46 -3.06
C TYR A 70 -1.05 2.76 -3.84
N GLN A 71 -1.68 3.85 -3.39
CA GLN A 71 -1.58 5.14 -4.08
C GLN A 71 -0.16 5.68 -4.05
N SER A 72 0.53 5.57 -2.91
CA SER A 72 1.92 5.99 -2.78
C SER A 72 2.83 5.14 -3.66
N ALA A 73 2.62 3.82 -3.72
CA ALA A 73 3.34 2.91 -4.62
C ALA A 73 3.20 3.36 -6.08
N LEU A 74 1.97 3.62 -6.55
CA LEU A 74 1.71 4.09 -7.91
C LEU A 74 2.42 5.41 -8.23
N GLN A 75 2.41 6.37 -7.29
CA GLN A 75 3.11 7.64 -7.49
C GLN A 75 4.62 7.46 -7.56
N MET A 76 5.18 6.50 -6.83
CA MET A 76 6.62 6.22 -6.84
C MET A 76 7.05 5.41 -8.08
N CYS A 77 6.19 4.54 -8.62
CA CYS A 77 6.45 3.85 -9.90
C CYS A 77 6.70 4.82 -11.07
N THR A 78 6.29 6.08 -10.95
CA THR A 78 6.60 7.13 -11.96
C THR A 78 8.04 7.65 -11.91
N LEU A 79 8.81 7.25 -10.90
CA LEU A 79 10.18 7.70 -10.67
C LEU A 79 11.17 6.69 -11.29
N PRO A 80 12.25 7.16 -11.94
CA PRO A 80 13.22 6.27 -12.57
C PRO A 80 14.10 5.59 -11.50
N SER A 81 13.76 4.37 -11.11
CA SER A 81 14.55 3.53 -10.19
C SER A 81 14.29 2.04 -10.42
N ALA A 82 15.34 1.23 -10.48
CA ALA A 82 15.25 -0.22 -10.69
C ALA A 82 14.48 -0.95 -9.58
N GLU A 83 14.52 -0.43 -8.34
CA GLU A 83 13.76 -1.01 -7.23
C GLU A 83 12.25 -0.76 -7.34
N MET A 84 11.84 0.32 -8.03
CA MET A 84 10.43 0.65 -8.27
C MET A 84 9.78 -0.31 -9.27
N GLU A 85 10.55 -0.75 -10.27
CA GLU A 85 10.09 -1.71 -11.27
C GLU A 85 9.68 -3.03 -10.60
N LYS A 86 10.53 -3.54 -9.70
CA LYS A 86 10.23 -4.74 -8.89
C LYS A 86 8.95 -4.60 -8.06
N ILE A 87 8.68 -3.41 -7.52
CA ILE A 87 7.46 -3.17 -6.73
C ILE A 87 6.24 -3.12 -7.63
N SER A 88 6.36 -2.43 -8.77
CA SER A 88 5.29 -2.36 -9.78
C SER A 88 4.85 -3.75 -10.22
N ASP A 89 5.80 -4.68 -10.40
CA ASP A 89 5.50 -6.06 -10.79
C ASP A 89 4.81 -6.84 -9.67
N SER A 90 5.19 -6.62 -8.41
CA SER A 90 4.63 -7.35 -7.26
C SER A 90 3.28 -6.81 -6.76
N LEU A 91 2.97 -5.53 -7.02
CA LEU A 91 1.80 -4.85 -6.45
C LEU A 91 0.46 -5.47 -6.86
N PRO A 92 0.23 -5.87 -8.13
CA PRO A 92 -0.99 -6.55 -8.55
C PRO A 92 -1.18 -7.90 -7.85
N ASP A 93 -0.12 -8.70 -7.72
CA ASP A 93 -0.16 -10.01 -7.06
C ASP A 93 -0.54 -9.86 -5.57
N ILE A 94 0.01 -8.85 -4.90
CA ILE A 94 -0.32 -8.52 -3.51
C ILE A 94 -1.80 -8.18 -3.38
N LEU A 95 -2.31 -7.28 -4.24
CA LEU A 95 -3.71 -6.87 -4.22
C LEU A 95 -4.63 -8.07 -4.50
N GLN A 96 -4.32 -8.89 -5.50
CA GLN A 96 -5.13 -10.06 -5.85
C GLN A 96 -5.26 -11.04 -4.69
N LYS A 97 -4.13 -11.42 -4.07
CA LYS A 97 -4.13 -12.33 -2.91
C LYS A 97 -4.96 -11.78 -1.76
N ARG A 98 -4.84 -10.47 -1.49
CA ARG A 98 -5.60 -9.82 -0.41
C ARG A 98 -7.08 -9.72 -0.73
N VAL A 99 -7.49 -9.42 -1.97
CA VAL A 99 -8.90 -9.42 -2.39
C VAL A 99 -9.55 -10.78 -2.22
N ILE A 100 -8.85 -11.87 -2.58
CA ILE A 100 -9.36 -13.23 -2.36
C ILE A 100 -9.53 -13.49 -0.86
N ALA A 101 -8.52 -13.17 -0.05
CA ALA A 101 -8.60 -13.33 1.40
C ALA A 101 -9.73 -12.50 2.04
N MET A 102 -10.02 -11.31 1.50
CA MET A 102 -11.15 -10.48 1.92
C MET A 102 -12.49 -11.14 1.60
N ALA A 103 -12.64 -11.70 0.40
CA ALA A 103 -13.85 -12.40 -0.01
C ALA A 103 -14.09 -13.66 0.84
N ASP A 104 -13.03 -14.44 1.09
CA ASP A 104 -13.09 -15.63 1.96
C ASP A 104 -13.50 -15.25 3.39
N SER A 105 -12.91 -14.18 3.93
CA SER A 105 -13.25 -13.65 5.26
C SER A 105 -14.72 -13.22 5.35
N TYR A 106 -15.25 -12.61 4.28
CA TYR A 106 -16.65 -12.18 4.21
C TYR A 106 -17.62 -13.35 4.09
N SER A 107 -17.31 -14.34 3.24
CA SER A 107 -18.14 -15.55 3.07
C SER A 107 -18.25 -16.34 4.37
N LEU A 108 -17.12 -16.56 5.05
CA LEU A 108 -17.10 -17.26 6.34
C LEU A 108 -17.95 -16.54 7.39
N HIS A 109 -17.91 -15.21 7.42
CA HIS A 109 -18.74 -14.44 8.36
C HIS A 109 -20.24 -14.50 8.03
N ARG A 110 -20.61 -14.70 6.76
CA ARG A 110 -22.01 -14.85 6.33
C ARG A 110 -22.58 -16.21 6.73
N ASP A 111 -21.79 -17.27 6.60
CA ASP A 111 -22.26 -18.65 6.83
C ASP A 111 -22.33 -19.02 8.33
N VAL A 112 -21.48 -18.41 9.17
CA VAL A 112 -21.39 -18.72 10.60
C VAL A 112 -22.32 -17.81 11.42
N LYS A 113 -23.58 -18.24 11.60
CA LYS A 113 -24.54 -17.65 12.56
C LYS A 113 -24.38 -18.15 14.00
N SER A 114 -23.50 -19.13 14.25
CA SER A 114 -23.40 -19.86 15.53
C SER A 114 -22.10 -19.54 16.27
N THR A 115 -22.24 -19.10 17.51
CA THR A 115 -21.31 -18.26 18.28
C THR A 115 -20.06 -18.94 18.85
N ASP A 116 -19.83 -20.25 18.67
CA ASP A 116 -18.90 -20.96 19.56
C ASP A 116 -17.60 -21.47 18.88
N GLU A 117 -17.51 -21.52 17.55
CA GLU A 117 -16.30 -21.96 16.81
C GLU A 117 -15.43 -20.81 16.26
N VAL A 118 -15.92 -19.58 16.43
CA VAL A 118 -15.41 -18.33 15.82
C VAL A 118 -13.98 -17.98 16.28
N SER A 119 -13.59 -18.37 17.48
CA SER A 119 -12.30 -18.03 18.10
C SER A 119 -11.08 -18.57 17.34
N ASN A 120 -11.17 -19.76 16.74
CA ASN A 120 -10.00 -20.44 16.17
C ASN A 120 -9.80 -20.13 14.67
N GLN A 121 -10.88 -19.75 13.96
CA GLN A 121 -10.82 -19.34 12.55
C GLN A 121 -10.58 -17.83 12.35
N MET A 122 -10.86 -16.99 13.36
CA MET A 122 -10.56 -15.55 13.34
C MET A 122 -9.05 -15.22 13.26
N GLY A 123 -8.17 -16.18 13.54
CA GLY A 123 -6.71 -15.98 13.50
C GLY A 123 -6.15 -15.62 12.12
N ASN A 124 -6.81 -16.08 11.05
CA ASN A 124 -6.39 -15.87 9.65
C ASN A 124 -7.24 -14.84 8.89
N MET A 125 -8.22 -14.18 9.54
CA MET A 125 -9.02 -13.15 8.87
C MET A 125 -8.21 -11.87 8.68
N LEU A 126 -8.31 -11.29 7.48
CA LEU A 126 -7.81 -9.95 7.21
C LEU A 126 -8.59 -8.95 8.08
N LYS A 127 -7.92 -8.38 9.07
CA LYS A 127 -8.57 -7.43 9.99
C LYS A 127 -8.85 -6.12 9.26
N PHE A 128 -10.03 -5.53 9.48
CA PHE A 128 -10.41 -4.23 8.91
C PHE A 128 -9.37 -3.14 9.14
N HIS A 129 -8.72 -3.11 10.31
CA HIS A 129 -7.70 -2.11 10.61
C HIS A 129 -6.39 -2.29 9.84
N HIS A 130 -6.13 -3.46 9.25
CA HIS A 130 -4.94 -3.76 8.44
C HIS A 130 -5.12 -3.43 6.95
N MET A 131 -6.33 -3.05 6.54
CA MET A 131 -6.66 -2.75 5.16
C MET A 131 -6.26 -1.32 4.79
N ASP A 132 -5.78 -1.16 3.55
CA ASP A 132 -5.57 0.15 2.94
C ASP A 132 -6.92 0.79 2.56
N PRO A 133 -7.03 2.14 2.46
CA PRO A 133 -8.27 2.78 2.00
C PRO A 133 -8.82 2.27 0.67
N LEU A 134 -7.96 1.88 -0.28
CA LEU A 134 -8.41 1.28 -1.54
C LEU A 134 -9.10 -0.07 -1.30
N GLU A 135 -8.54 -0.90 -0.42
CA GLU A 135 -9.13 -2.20 -0.06
C GLU A 135 -10.44 -2.03 0.69
N LEU A 136 -10.49 -1.06 1.62
CA LEU A 136 -11.71 -0.72 2.34
C LEU A 136 -12.82 -0.29 1.38
N GLN A 137 -12.49 0.50 0.37
CA GLN A 137 -13.46 0.90 -0.65
C GLN A 137 -13.97 -0.33 -1.43
N ILE A 138 -13.07 -1.16 -1.97
CA ILE A 138 -13.43 -2.38 -2.70
C ILE A 138 -14.31 -3.31 -1.85
N PHE A 139 -13.97 -3.45 -0.57
CA PHE A 139 -14.72 -4.28 0.37
C PHE A 139 -16.14 -3.74 0.60
N ASN A 140 -16.28 -2.45 0.88
CA ASN A 140 -17.58 -1.82 1.11
C ASN A 140 -18.46 -1.88 -0.14
N ASP A 141 -17.87 -1.61 -1.31
CA ASP A 141 -18.57 -1.69 -2.60
C ASP A 141 -19.05 -3.13 -2.87
N SER A 142 -18.20 -4.13 -2.61
CA SER A 142 -18.54 -5.55 -2.77
C SER A 142 -19.62 -6.01 -1.79
N LYS A 143 -19.58 -5.51 -0.55
CA LYS A 143 -20.60 -5.79 0.47
C LYS A 143 -21.95 -5.22 0.06
N ALA A 144 -22.00 -3.94 -0.31
CA ALA A 144 -23.23 -3.28 -0.76
C ALA A 144 -23.85 -3.99 -1.97
N ALA A 145 -23.03 -4.31 -2.98
CA ALA A 145 -23.51 -5.05 -4.15
C ALA A 145 -24.07 -6.43 -3.81
N SER A 146 -23.52 -7.11 -2.80
CA SER A 146 -24.06 -8.38 -2.34
C SER A 146 -25.36 -8.23 -1.55
N GLU A 147 -25.51 -7.19 -0.75
CA GLU A 147 -26.74 -6.90 -0.01
C GLU A 147 -27.89 -6.57 -0.99
N ASP A 148 -27.60 -5.75 -2.00
CA ASP A 148 -28.54 -5.42 -3.08
C ASP A 148 -28.99 -6.67 -3.85
N LEU A 149 -28.06 -7.60 -4.13
CA LEU A 149 -28.38 -8.86 -4.80
C LEU A 149 -29.28 -9.76 -3.92
N ASP A 150 -28.97 -9.87 -2.63
CA ASP A 150 -29.76 -10.66 -1.68
C ASP A 150 -31.18 -10.09 -1.54
N ASP A 151 -31.33 -8.76 -1.58
CA ASP A 151 -32.64 -8.10 -1.57
C ASP A 151 -33.41 -8.31 -2.87
N TRP A 152 -32.74 -8.27 -4.02
CA TRP A 152 -33.34 -8.59 -5.31
C TRP A 152 -33.87 -10.03 -5.37
N LEU A 153 -33.14 -11.00 -4.81
CA LEU A 153 -33.52 -12.41 -4.79
C LEU A 153 -34.71 -12.73 -3.86
N LYS A 154 -35.09 -11.82 -2.96
CA LYS A 154 -36.24 -12.00 -2.04
C LYS A 154 -37.60 -11.64 -2.67
N VAL A 155 -37.60 -11.07 -3.87
CA VAL A 155 -38.80 -10.69 -4.65
C VAL A 155 -39.25 -11.85 -5.54
#